data_AF-A0A7W5K5S4-F1
#
_entry.id   AF-A0A7W5K5S4-F1
#
_cell.length_a   1.000
_cell.length_b   1.000
_cell.length_c   1.000
_cell.angle_alpha   90.00
_cell.angle_beta   90.00
_cell.angle_gamma   90.00
#
_symmetry.space_group_name_H-M   'P 1'
#
loop_
_entity.id
_entity.type
_entity.pdbx_description
1 polymer ?
#
loop_
_entity_poly.entity_id
_entity_poly.type
_entity_poly.pdbx_seq_one_letter_code
_entity_poly.pdbx_strand_id
1 'polypeptide(L)' 'MTVRGFAWGLVLLGLVLAIFGWQAWNPVAFVGAVLVILGLVVRWTSPASRQ' A
#
# COMPACT_ATOMS: atom_id res chain seq x y z
N MET A 1 -8.10 9.22 -14.18
CA MET A 1 -7.28 8.74 -13.06
C MET A 1 -7.34 7.22 -13.05
N THR A 2 -6.35 6.56 -13.64
CA THR A 2 -6.36 5.11 -13.79
C THR A 2 -6.13 4.47 -12.42
N VAL A 3 -6.97 3.50 -12.03
CA VAL A 3 -6.91 2.72 -10.78
C VAL A 3 -5.49 2.20 -10.50
N ARG A 4 -4.73 1.95 -11.55
CA ARG A 4 -3.31 1.59 -11.52
C ARG A 4 -2.42 2.60 -10.80
N GLY A 5 -2.65 3.90 -10.97
CA GLY A 5 -1.90 4.96 -10.28
C GLY A 5 -2.23 5.02 -8.79
N PHE A 6 -3.51 4.81 -8.43
CA PHE A 6 -3.95 4.75 -7.04
C PHE A 6 -3.34 3.56 -6.30
N ALA A 7 -3.30 2.39 -6.93
CA ALA A 7 -2.69 1.18 -6.36
C ALA A 7 -1.18 1.37 -6.10
N TRP A 8 -0.46 1.99 -7.05
CA TRP A 8 0.96 2.31 -6.86
C TRP A 8 1.19 3.35 -5.75
N GLY A 9 0.30 4.35 -5.64
CA GLY A 9 0.33 5.32 -4.55
C GLY A 9 0.17 4.68 -3.18
N LEU A 10 -0.79 3.75 -3.03
CA LEU A 10 -0.99 3.00 -1.77
C LEU A 10 0.22 2.13 -1.40
N VAL A 11 0.83 1.45 -2.36
CA VAL A 11 2.02 0.62 -2.11
C VAL A 11 3.20 1.50 -1.68
N LEU A 12 3.47 2.60 -2.39
CA LEU A 12 4.55 3.52 -2.04
C LEU A 12 4.33 4.15 -0.65
N LEU A 13 3.11 4.61 -0.37
CA LEU A 13 2.77 5.21 0.92
C LEU A 13 2.90 4.20 2.07
N GLY A 14 2.41 2.97 1.88
CA GLY A 14 2.55 1.91 2.87
C GLY A 14 4.01 1.57 3.16
N LEU A 15 4.86 1.54 2.13
CA LEU A 15 6.28 1.23 2.26
C LEU A 15 7.03 2.34 3.01
N VAL A 16 6.73 3.62 2.71
CA VAL A 16 7.28 4.78 3.44
C VAL A 16 6.85 4.75 4.91
N LEU A 17 5.57 4.52 5.19
CA LEU A 17 5.05 4.47 6.57
C LEU A 17 5.63 3.28 7.35
N ALA A 18 5.84 2.14 6.72
CA ALA A 18 6.45 0.98 7.34
C ALA A 18 7.90 1.27 7.76
N ILE A 19 8.70 1.87 6.87
CA ILE A 19 10.10 2.23 7.14
C ILE A 19 10.18 3.31 8.24
N PHE A 20 9.42 4.40 8.11
CA PHE A 20 9.43 5.48 9.10
C PHE A 20 8.91 5.00 10.47
N GLY A 21 7.85 4.21 10.48
CA GLY A 21 7.30 3.66 11.71
C GLY A 21 8.28 2.72 12.41
N TRP A 22 9.01 1.90 11.65
CA TRP A 22 10.02 0.99 12.18
C TRP A 22 11.19 1.75 12.81
N GLN A 23 11.67 2.81 12.14
CA GLN A 23 12.72 3.67 12.69
C GLN A 23 12.30 4.39 13.97
N ALA A 24 11.03 4.83 14.04
CA ALA A 24 10.51 5.56 15.19
C ALA A 24 9.98 4.66 16.32
N TRP A 25 10.10 3.33 16.23
CA TRP A 25 9.45 2.36 17.13
C TRP A 25 7.96 2.67 17.33
N ASN A 26 7.33 3.17 16.29
CA ASN A 26 5.98 3.71 16.32
C ASN A 26 4.99 2.68 15.77
N PRO A 27 3.81 2.49 16.38
CA PRO A 27 2.76 1.60 15.88
C PRO A 27 2.34 1.85 14.43
N VAL A 28 2.65 3.03 13.87
CA VAL A 28 2.50 3.35 12.44
C VAL A 28 3.24 2.36 11.52
N ALA A 29 4.29 1.68 11.98
CA ALA A 29 4.98 0.65 11.19
C ALA A 29 4.05 -0.49 10.78
N PHE A 30 3.18 -0.91 11.71
CA PHE A 30 2.18 -1.94 11.47
C PHE A 30 1.12 -1.46 10.47
N VAL A 31 0.69 -0.20 10.60
CA VAL A 31 -0.24 0.44 9.65
C VAL A 31 0.36 0.49 8.25
N GLY A 32 1.65 0.82 8.13
CA GLY A 32 2.38 0.78 6.86
C GLY A 32 2.40 -0.62 6.23
N ALA A 33 2.71 -1.65 7.02
CA ALA A 33 2.70 -3.03 6.55
C ALA A 33 1.30 -3.47 6.06
N VAL A 34 0.24 -3.12 6.79
CA VAL A 34 -1.16 -3.39 6.40
C VAL A 34 -1.51 -2.66 5.09
N LEU A 35 -1.09 -1.40 4.92
CA LEU A 35 -1.32 -0.64 3.69
C LEU A 35 -0.60 -1.23 2.48
N VAL A 36 0.62 -1.76 2.65
CA VAL A 36 1.33 -2.50 1.58
C VAL A 36 0.54 -3.75 1.18
N ILE A 37 0.08 -4.52 2.15
CA ILE A 37 -0.75 -5.72 1.91
C ILE A 37 -2.04 -5.34 1.20
N LEU A 38 -2.75 -4.30 1.66
CA LEU A 38 -3.97 -3.82 1.01
C LEU A 38 -3.72 -3.34 -0.42
N GLY A 39 -2.62 -2.63 -0.68
CA GLY A 39 -2.24 -2.21 -2.04
C GLY A 39 -1.99 -3.41 -2.97
N LEU A 40 -1.35 -4.47 -2.46
CA LEU A 40 -1.15 -5.72 -3.18
C LEU A 40 -2.48 -6.47 -3.42
N VAL A 41 -3.33 -6.55 -2.40
CA VAL A 41 -4.66 -7.18 -2.51
C VAL A 41 -5.51 -6.44 -3.52
N VAL A 42 -5.58 -5.10 -3.47
CA VAL A 42 -6.31 -4.27 -4.44
C VAL A 42 -5.79 -4.49 -5.86
N ARG A 43 -4.47 -4.59 -6.04
CA ARG A 43 -3.88 -4.91 -7.34
C ARG A 43 -4.27 -6.31 -7.82
N TRP A 44 -4.35 -7.26 -6.90
CA TRP A 44 -4.70 -8.65 -7.18
C TRP A 44 -6.20 -8.84 -7.43
N THR A 45 -7.06 -8.07 -6.77
CA THR A 45 -8.53 -8.04 -6.96
C THR A 45 -9.00 -7.08 -8.05
N SER A 46 -8.07 -6.31 -8.64
CA SER A 46 -8.27 -5.56 -9.88
C SER A 46 -7.63 -6.23 -11.11
N PRO A 47 -7.79 -7.55 -11.36
CA PRO A 47 -7.19 -8.18 -12.52
C PRO A 47 -8.04 -7.86 -13.74
N ALA A 48 -7.78 -6.72 -14.41
CA ALA A 48 -8.02 -6.46 -15.83
C ALA A 48 -9.39 -6.86 -16.47
N SER A 49 -10.43 -7.20 -15.71
CA SER A 49 -11.69 -7.78 -16.20
C SER A 49 -12.84 -6.77 -16.25
N ARG A 50 -12.56 -5.50 -15.99
CA ARG A 50 -13.45 -4.36 -16.25
C ARG A 50 -12.66 -3.22 -16.89
N GLN A 51 -11.98 -3.52 -18.00
CA GLN A 51 -11.66 -2.50 -19.00
C GLN A 51 -12.95 -1.99 -19.62
#